data_AF-A0A534M2U3-F1
#
_entry.id   AF-A0A534M2U3-F1
#
_cell.length_a   1.000
_cell.length_b   1.000
_cell.length_c   1.000
_cell.angle_alpha   90.00
_cell.angle_beta   90.00
_cell.angle_gamma   90.00
#
_symmetry.space_group_name_H-M   'P 1'
#
loop_
_entity.id
_entity.type
_entity.pdbx_description
1 polymer ?
#
loop_
_entity_poly.entity_id
_entity_poly.type
_entity_poly.pdbx_seq_one_letter_code
_entity_poly.pdbx_strand_id
1 'polypeptide(L)'
;MGPRNRSARYGFCAAKEKLPKDIGVGMVRTAREVLNGLRWRDPNQLEQAVVSYRDRTRPEGFRTIHGGEIVDLERRYFTTRTGRLPYYKIERIEVAGEVLFER
;
A
#
# COMPACT_ATOMS: atom_id res chain seq x y z
N MET A 1 -46.75 -0.32 -7.80
CA MET A 1 -46.27 0.92 -7.14
C MET A 1 -45.55 0.48 -5.86
N GLY A 2 -44.22 0.59 -5.85
CA GLY A 2 -43.35 -0.24 -5.02
C GLY A 2 -43.28 0.10 -3.52
N PRO A 3 -42.76 -0.83 -2.69
CA PRO A 3 -42.46 -0.55 -1.30
C PRO A 3 -41.20 0.32 -1.17
N ARG A 4 -41.31 1.37 -0.34
CA ARG A 4 -40.23 2.28 0.03
C ARG A 4 -39.42 1.70 1.20
N ASN A 5 -38.11 1.73 1.03
CA ASN A 5 -37.02 1.46 1.96
C ASN A 5 -37.36 1.50 3.45
N ARG A 6 -37.02 0.41 4.16
CA ARG A 6 -36.71 0.42 5.59
C ARG A 6 -35.41 -0.35 5.84
N SER A 7 -34.42 0.41 6.31
CA SER A 7 -33.29 0.03 7.17
C SER A 7 -32.77 -1.41 7.10
N ALA A 8 -31.55 -1.58 6.59
CA ALA A 8 -30.58 -2.53 7.13
C ALA A 8 -29.39 -1.68 7.61
N ARG A 9 -29.41 -1.22 8.87
CA ARG A 9 -28.80 -1.90 10.03
C ARG A 9 -27.40 -2.43 9.70
N TYR A 10 -26.41 -1.68 10.21
CA TYR A 10 -25.05 -2.09 10.52
C TYR A 10 -24.95 -3.59 10.79
N GLY A 11 -24.12 -4.27 10.01
CA GLY A 11 -23.89 -5.70 10.15
C GLY A 11 -23.20 -6.28 8.93
N PHE A 12 -21.97 -5.86 8.64
CA PHE A 12 -21.06 -6.61 7.79
C PHE A 12 -19.66 -6.51 8.39
N CYS A 13 -19.27 -7.50 9.20
CA CYS A 13 -18.76 -8.81 8.78
C CYS A 13 -17.24 -8.76 8.73
N ALA A 14 -16.65 -9.42 9.72
CA ALA A 14 -15.35 -10.06 9.57
C ALA A 14 -15.46 -11.07 8.42
N ALA A 15 -15.21 -10.62 7.19
CA ALA A 15 -15.16 -11.47 6.02
C ALA A 15 -13.69 -11.59 5.60
N LYS A 16 -13.07 -12.68 6.05
CA LYS A 16 -11.94 -13.28 5.35
C LYS A 16 -12.44 -13.73 3.97
N GLU A 17 -12.44 -12.84 2.99
CA GLU A 17 -12.65 -13.21 1.60
C GLU A 17 -11.47 -12.76 0.75
N LYS A 18 -10.86 -13.78 0.13
CA LYS A 18 -9.74 -13.72 -0.79
C LYS A 18 -9.97 -12.64 -1.85
N LEU A 19 -8.92 -11.84 -2.06
CA LEU A 19 -8.57 -11.06 -3.26
C LEU A 19 -9.58 -11.09 -4.42
N PRO A 20 -9.97 -9.93 -4.97
CA PRO A 20 -9.94 -9.79 -6.41
C PRO A 20 -8.46 -9.81 -6.84
N LYS A 21 -8.07 -10.90 -7.52
CA LYS A 21 -6.76 -11.08 -8.17
C LYS A 21 -6.62 -10.29 -9.48
N ASP A 22 -7.57 -9.44 -9.80
CA ASP A 22 -7.64 -8.74 -11.07
C ASP A 22 -7.88 -7.24 -10.85
N ILE A 23 -6.80 -6.52 -10.54
CA ILE A 23 -6.65 -5.19 -11.10
C ILE A 23 -5.87 -5.43 -12.40
N GLY A 24 -6.59 -5.75 -13.48
CA GLY A 24 -6.03 -5.67 -14.83
C GLY A 24 -5.45 -4.27 -15.06
N VAL A 25 -4.39 -4.08 -15.82
CA VAL A 25 -3.96 -4.77 -17.03
C VAL A 25 -2.44 -4.59 -17.13
N GLY A 26 -1.74 -5.63 -17.61
CA GLY A 26 -0.29 -5.77 -17.51
C GLY A 26 0.52 -4.55 -17.97
N MET A 27 1.40 -4.08 -17.10
CA MET A 27 2.62 -3.32 -17.38
C MET A 27 3.27 -3.03 -16.02
N VAL A 28 4.53 -3.43 -15.83
CA VAL A 28 5.45 -3.06 -14.73
C VAL A 28 4.77 -2.65 -13.40
N ARG A 29 4.64 -3.60 -12.46
CA ARG A 29 4.19 -3.28 -11.08
C ARG A 29 5.08 -2.19 -10.52
N THR A 30 4.60 -0.95 -10.49
CA THR A 30 5.39 0.17 -9.98
C THR A 30 5.22 0.23 -8.46
N ALA A 31 6.23 0.69 -7.72
CA ALA A 31 6.12 0.89 -6.26
C ALA A 31 4.82 1.59 -5.83
N ARG A 32 4.37 2.59 -6.60
CA ARG A 32 3.08 3.28 -6.40
C ARG A 32 1.88 2.33 -6.40
N GLU A 33 1.82 1.43 -7.37
CA GLU A 33 0.68 0.52 -7.55
C GLU A 33 0.64 -0.54 -6.47
N VAL A 34 1.80 -1.03 -6.06
CA VAL A 34 1.92 -1.96 -4.93
C VAL A 34 1.42 -1.28 -3.66
N LEU A 35 1.90 -0.08 -3.34
CA LEU A 35 1.47 0.65 -2.14
C LEU A 35 -0.01 1.02 -2.16
N ASN A 36 -0.54 1.49 -3.30
CA ASN A 36 -1.96 1.75 -3.43
C ASN A 36 -2.78 0.46 -3.30
N GLY A 37 -2.35 -0.62 -3.95
CA GLY A 37 -3.00 -1.92 -3.83
C GLY A 37 -3.08 -2.42 -2.39
N LEU A 38 -2.01 -2.21 -1.59
CA LEU A 38 -2.00 -2.53 -0.17
C LEU A 38 -2.97 -1.66 0.63
N ARG A 39 -2.96 -0.34 0.41
CA ARG A 39 -3.88 0.62 1.04
C ARG A 39 -5.35 0.29 0.78
N TRP A 40 -5.69 -0.13 -0.45
CA TRP A 40 -7.06 -0.48 -0.83
C TRP A 40 -7.48 -1.88 -0.38
N ARG A 41 -6.53 -2.83 -0.27
CA ARG A 41 -6.83 -4.20 0.17
C ARG A 41 -7.14 -4.24 1.65
N ASP A 42 -6.22 -3.75 2.48
CA ASP A 42 -6.36 -3.81 3.92
C ASP A 42 -5.35 -2.89 4.62
N PRO A 43 -5.77 -2.02 5.55
CA PRO A 43 -4.85 -1.17 6.30
C PRO A 43 -3.81 -1.98 7.10
N ASN A 44 -4.14 -3.17 7.62
CA ASN A 44 -3.16 -4.00 8.33
C ASN A 44 -2.07 -4.55 7.39
N GLN A 45 -2.38 -4.75 6.11
CA GLN A 45 -1.39 -5.19 5.11
C GLN A 45 -0.43 -4.06 4.76
N LEU A 46 -0.93 -2.82 4.71
CA LEU A 46 -0.08 -1.65 4.57
C LEU A 46 0.82 -1.47 5.81
N GLU A 47 0.31 -1.64 7.03
CA GLU A 47 1.12 -1.52 8.24
C GLU A 47 2.28 -2.53 8.30
N GLN A 48 2.02 -3.76 7.85
CA GLN A 48 3.03 -4.83 7.73
C GLN A 48 3.93 -4.69 6.50
N ALA A 49 3.65 -3.72 5.62
CA ALA A 49 4.51 -3.43 4.50
C ALA A 49 5.80 -2.77 5.00
N VAL A 50 6.88 -3.05 4.28
CA VAL A 50 8.24 -2.61 4.56
C VAL A 50 8.76 -2.06 3.24
N VAL A 51 9.02 -0.76 3.21
CA VAL A 51 9.46 -0.04 2.02
C VAL A 51 10.91 0.38 2.22
N SER A 52 11.77 -0.07 1.33
CA SER A 52 13.18 0.31 1.29
C SER A 52 13.40 1.33 0.18
N TYR A 53 13.90 2.51 0.54
CA TYR A 53 14.21 3.57 -0.40
C TYR A 53 15.66 4.00 -0.31
N ARG A 54 16.25 4.45 -1.41
CA ARG A 54 17.64 4.89 -1.45
C ARG A 54 17.83 6.20 -0.69
N ASP A 55 18.73 6.17 0.29
CA ASP A 55 19.09 7.32 1.11
C ASP A 55 20.60 7.51 1.15
N ARG A 56 21.06 8.56 0.46
CA ARG A 56 22.49 8.91 0.36
C ARG A 56 23.08 9.45 1.66
N THR A 57 22.26 9.78 2.66
CA THR A 57 22.77 10.28 3.95
C THR A 57 23.14 9.14 4.90
N ARG A 58 22.82 7.90 4.55
CA ARG A 58 23.11 6.70 5.36
C ARG A 58 24.31 5.94 4.76
N PRO A 59 25.17 5.35 5.61
CA PRO A 59 26.28 4.51 5.14
C PRO A 59 25.79 3.24 4.43
N GLU A 60 24.59 2.75 4.78
CA GLU A 60 23.91 1.62 4.14
C GLU A 60 23.42 1.96 2.72
N GLY A 61 23.26 3.26 2.41
CA GLY A 61 22.78 3.74 1.11
C GLY A 61 21.27 3.62 0.89
N PHE A 62 20.54 2.98 1.80
CA PHE A 62 19.07 2.88 1.78
C PHE A 62 18.51 3.03 3.19
N ARG A 63 17.21 3.31 3.27
CA ARG A 63 16.44 3.33 4.51
C ARG A 63 15.18 2.52 4.32
N THR A 64 14.90 1.72 5.34
CA THR A 64 13.70 0.91 5.42
C THR A 64 12.69 1.58 6.34
N ILE A 65 11.43 1.64 5.93
CA ILE A 65 10.31 2.15 6.72
C ILE A 65 9.15 1.18 6.69
N HIS A 66 8.33 1.17 7.74
CA HIS A 66 7.07 0.41 7.74
C HIS A 66 5.98 1.21 7.01
N GLY A 67 5.03 0.52 6.38
CA GLY A 67 3.92 1.18 5.71
C GLY A 67 2.97 1.88 6.68
N GLY A 68 3.00 1.55 7.98
CA GLY A 68 2.36 2.35 9.03
C GLY A 68 2.98 3.74 9.23
N GLU A 69 4.22 3.96 8.77
CA GLU A 69 4.83 5.30 8.76
C GLU A 69 4.39 6.12 7.54
N ILE A 70 3.70 5.51 6.57
CA ILE A 70 3.17 6.19 5.39
C ILE A 70 1.86 6.86 5.78
N VAL A 71 1.87 8.19 5.75
CA VAL A 71 0.71 9.02 6.07
C VAL A 71 -0.16 9.22 4.83
N ASP A 72 0.46 9.43 3.67
CA ASP A 72 -0.27 9.62 2.42
C ASP A 72 0.47 9.04 1.20
N LEU A 73 -0.31 8.59 0.23
CA LEU A 73 0.15 8.06 -1.05
C LEU A 73 -0.43 8.93 -2.16
N GLU A 74 0.31 9.96 -2.57
CA GLU A 74 -0.10 10.82 -3.68
C GLU A 74 0.25 10.17 -5.04
N ARG A 75 -0.06 10.86 -6.15
CA ARG A 75 0.24 10.36 -7.51
C ARG A 75 1.74 10.23 -7.81
N ARG A 76 2.55 11.21 -7.40
CA ARG A 76 3.98 11.31 -7.75
C ARG A 76 4.93 11.18 -6.55
N TYR A 77 4.41 11.41 -5.35
CA TYR A 77 5.15 11.37 -4.10
C TYR A 77 4.35 10.56 -3.08
N PHE A 78 5.06 10.01 -2.10
CA PHE A 78 4.45 9.48 -0.89
C PHE A 78 4.95 10.29 0.29
N THR A 79 4.06 10.49 1.25
CA THR A 79 4.36 11.22 2.48
C THR A 79 4.48 10.23 3.60
N THR A 80 5.63 10.26 4.25
CA THR A 80 5.92 9.49 5.47
C THR A 80 5.94 10.44 6.66
N ARG A 81 5.93 9.90 7.87
CA ARG A 81 6.14 10.69 9.09
C ARG A 81 7.48 11.43 9.11
N THR A 82 8.49 10.94 8.39
CA THR A 82 9.79 11.61 8.29
C THR A 82 9.85 12.65 7.17
N GLY A 83 8.92 12.63 6.21
CA GLY A 83 8.90 13.57 5.10
C GLY A 83 8.35 12.99 3.79
N ARG A 84 8.37 13.82 2.75
CA ARG A 84 7.84 13.51 1.42
C ARG A 84 8.92 12.96 0.50
N LEU A 85 8.67 11.80 -0.10
CA LEU A 85 9.63 11.06 -0.92
C LEU A 85 9.04 10.71 -2.29
N PRO A 86 9.83 10.75 -3.37
CA PRO A 86 9.38 10.30 -4.69
C PRO A 86 9.41 8.77 -4.80
N TYR A 87 8.44 8.19 -5.52
CA TYR A 87 8.38 6.73 -5.74
C TYR A 87 9.59 6.16 -6.47
N TYR A 88 10.28 6.95 -7.29
CA TYR A 88 11.46 6.48 -8.04
C TYR A 88 12.63 6.08 -7.14
N LYS A 89 12.64 6.51 -5.87
CA LYS A 89 13.68 6.16 -4.90
C LYS A 89 13.42 4.83 -4.21
N ILE A 90 12.24 4.24 -4.38
CA ILE A 90 11.90 2.95 -3.78
C ILE A 90 12.62 1.88 -4.59
N GLU A 91 13.44 1.10 -3.90
CA GLU A 91 14.18 -0.02 -4.48
C GLU A 91 13.46 -1.34 -4.18
N ARG A 92 12.87 -1.48 -2.98
CA ARG A 92 12.21 -2.72 -2.56
C ARG A 92 10.97 -2.48 -1.70
N ILE A 93 9.94 -3.30 -1.88
CA ILE A 93 8.77 -3.36 -1.02
C ILE A 93 8.54 -4.81 -0.62
N GLU A 94 8.52 -5.06 0.67
CA GLU A 94 8.24 -6.34 1.28
C GLU A 94 6.97 -6.24 2.13
N VAL A 95 6.15 -7.29 2.21
CA VAL A 95 4.94 -7.32 3.02
C VAL A 95 4.88 -8.66 3.72
N ALA A 96 4.87 -8.67 5.05
CA ALA A 96 4.83 -9.90 5.84
C ALA A 96 5.89 -10.95 5.42
N GLY A 97 7.08 -10.50 4.98
CA GLY A 97 8.16 -11.36 4.49
C GLY A 97 8.10 -11.73 3.01
N GLU A 98 7.08 -11.29 2.28
CA GLU A 98 6.97 -11.47 0.82
C GLU A 98 7.39 -10.21 0.07
N VAL A 99 8.37 -10.32 -0.83
CA VAL A 99 8.78 -9.19 -1.69
C VAL A 99 7.76 -8.99 -2.80
N LEU A 100 7.00 -7.89 -2.74
CA LEU A 100 5.99 -7.55 -3.75
C LEU A 100 6.56 -6.68 -4.88
N PHE A 101 7.66 -5.97 -4.62
CA PHE A 101 8.34 -5.11 -5.58
C PHE A 101 9.84 -5.08 -5.30
N GLU A 102 10.62 -5.19 -6.35
CA GLU A 102 12.07 -4.98 -6.35
C GLU A 102 12.46 -4.36 -7.69
N ARG A 103 13.44 -3.47 -7.68
CA ARG A 103 13.95 -2.76 -8.85
C ARG A 103 15.46 -2.92 -9.00
#